data_AF-U6GJ96-F1
#
_entry.id   AF-U6GJ96-F1
#
_cell.length_a   1.000
_cell.length_b   1.000
_cell.length_c   1.000
_cell.angle_alpha   90.00
_cell.angle_beta   90.00
_cell.angle_gamma   90.00
#
_symmetry.space_group_name_H-M   'P 1'
#
loop_
_entity.id
_entity.type
_entity.pdbx_description
1 polymer ?
#
loop_
_entity_poly.entity_id
_entity_poly.type
_entity_poly.pdbx_seq_one_letter_code
_entity_poly.pdbx_strand_id
1 'polypeptide(L)'
;MALLRGSFIRFSGGAAKPHWSQLVALSSFFATSMFITGRFNDTFQKIVDLTSLLEHQAAKELEEEGFWLSEEREREHRLLLLQQQEQRLESSWAAAIAAATAAKDFGVLCAHLEPQTLNPKPSEAQDPAASSIQILPSLSWRLNMIPYGDNSSDAHAFPTPSHELPLRAFSLSFTSNNLSGNWGDYINRQDNKNAIMRPSRVMFTDVFIPPTK
;
A
#
# COMPACT_ATOMS: atom_id res chain seq x y z
N MET A 1 9.37 50.48 -40.79
CA MET A 1 8.00 49.94 -40.79
C MET A 1 7.77 49.16 -42.08
N ALA A 2 7.84 47.83 -42.03
CA ALA A 2 7.45 46.97 -43.14
C ALA A 2 6.47 45.93 -42.57
N LEU A 3 5.20 46.07 -42.94
CA LEU A 3 4.10 45.22 -42.53
C LEU A 3 4.18 43.88 -43.29
N LEU A 4 4.68 42.84 -42.63
CA LEU A 4 4.45 41.45 -43.02
C LEU A 4 2.98 41.10 -42.74
N ARG A 5 2.09 41.39 -43.69
CA ARG A 5 0.77 40.76 -43.76
C ARG A 5 0.96 39.32 -44.23
N GLY A 6 1.16 38.42 -43.28
CA GLY A 6 1.13 36.97 -43.51
C GLY A 6 -0.28 36.53 -43.89
N SER A 7 -0.49 36.27 -45.18
CA SER A 7 -1.69 35.65 -45.73
C SER A 7 -1.79 34.18 -45.31
N PHE A 8 -2.16 33.92 -44.05
CA PHE A 8 -2.66 32.62 -43.62
C PHE A 8 -4.17 32.56 -43.91
N ILE A 9 -4.57 32.23 -45.13
CA ILE A 9 -5.81 31.53 -45.51
C ILE A 9 -5.67 31.26 -47.01
N ARG A 10 -4.99 30.18 -47.38
CA ARG A 10 -5.19 29.45 -48.65
C ARG A 10 -4.44 28.13 -48.65
N PHE A 11 -4.92 27.19 -47.84
CA PHE A 11 -4.59 25.76 -48.01
C PHE A 11 -5.84 24.85 -48.07
N SER A 12 -7.02 25.45 -48.27
CA SER A 12 -8.30 24.72 -48.36
C SER A 12 -9.26 25.46 -49.29
N GLY A 13 -8.83 25.73 -50.52
CA GLY A 13 -9.63 26.53 -51.46
C GLY A 13 -9.41 26.12 -52.90
N GLY A 14 -10.00 25.00 -53.31
CA GLY A 14 -9.91 24.55 -54.70
C GLY A 14 -10.75 23.33 -55.06
N ALA A 15 -11.93 23.13 -54.46
CA ALA A 15 -13.07 22.39 -55.03
C ALA A 15 -14.17 22.20 -53.96
N ALA A 16 -15.37 22.74 -54.20
CA ALA A 16 -16.60 22.42 -53.48
C ALA A 16 -17.35 21.36 -54.33
N LYS A 17 -17.88 20.21 -53.89
CA LYS A 17 -17.99 19.44 -52.62
C LYS A 17 -18.04 17.93 -53.01
N PRO A 18 -17.69 17.00 -52.11
CA PRO A 18 -18.77 16.38 -51.34
C PRO A 18 -18.51 16.52 -49.83
N HIS A 19 -19.57 16.74 -49.05
CA HIS A 19 -19.56 16.73 -47.58
C HIS A 19 -18.81 15.52 -46.99
N TRP A 20 -18.77 14.43 -47.77
CA TRP A 20 -18.06 13.21 -47.47
C TRP A 20 -16.54 13.35 -47.39
N SER A 21 -15.87 14.06 -48.30
CA SER A 21 -14.40 14.15 -48.26
C SER A 21 -13.91 15.00 -47.09
N GLN A 22 -14.65 16.05 -46.73
CA GLN A 22 -14.40 16.85 -45.53
C GLN A 22 -14.65 16.04 -44.25
N LEU A 23 -15.72 15.22 -44.21
CA LEU A 23 -16.00 14.33 -43.08
C LEU A 23 -14.90 13.27 -42.93
N VAL A 24 -14.45 12.66 -44.03
CA VAL A 24 -13.35 11.67 -44.03
C VAL A 24 -12.03 12.31 -43.58
N ALA A 25 -11.73 13.54 -44.00
CA ALA A 25 -10.54 14.26 -43.53
C ALA A 25 -10.64 14.63 -42.05
N LEU A 26 -11.83 15.00 -41.56
CA LEU A 26 -12.06 15.31 -40.15
C LEU A 26 -11.98 14.05 -39.28
N SER A 27 -12.57 12.93 -39.72
CA SER A 27 -12.52 11.67 -38.99
C SER A 27 -11.12 11.07 -38.98
N SER A 28 -10.37 11.18 -40.08
CA SER A 28 -8.97 10.76 -40.12
C SER A 28 -8.11 11.63 -39.21
N PHE A 29 -8.32 12.95 -39.19
CA PHE A 29 -7.65 13.86 -38.25
C PHE A 29 -7.92 13.47 -36.78
N PHE A 30 -9.18 13.24 -36.40
CA PHE A 30 -9.51 12.81 -35.04
C PHE A 30 -8.92 11.44 -34.71
N ALA A 31 -8.99 10.48 -35.64
CA ALA A 31 -8.42 9.15 -35.45
C ALA A 31 -6.89 9.22 -35.26
N THR A 32 -6.19 10.02 -36.06
CA THR A 32 -4.75 10.23 -35.91
C THR A 32 -4.43 10.95 -34.61
N SER A 33 -5.19 11.99 -34.23
CA SER A 33 -5.00 12.69 -32.95
C SER A 33 -5.22 11.76 -31.77
N MET A 34 -6.28 10.94 -31.78
CA MET A 34 -6.55 9.94 -30.74
C MET A 34 -5.45 8.87 -30.69
N PHE A 35 -4.95 8.42 -31.84
CA PHE A 35 -3.86 7.44 -31.89
C PHE A 35 -2.56 8.00 -31.30
N ILE A 36 -2.21 9.25 -31.63
CA ILE A 36 -1.04 9.92 -31.08
C ILE A 36 -1.19 10.09 -29.57
N THR A 37 -2.34 10.60 -29.10
CA THR A 37 -2.63 10.72 -27.67
C THR A 37 -2.58 9.36 -26.97
N GLY A 38 -3.14 8.32 -27.58
CA GLY A 38 -3.06 6.95 -27.07
C GLY A 38 -1.62 6.48 -26.90
N ARG A 39 -0.76 6.68 -27.90
CA ARG A 39 0.66 6.30 -27.82
C ARG A 39 1.44 7.06 -26.75
N PHE A 40 1.19 8.36 -26.59
CA PHE A 40 1.81 9.13 -25.51
C PHE A 40 1.31 8.66 -24.15
N ASN A 41 -0.01 8.49 -24.00
CA ASN A 41 -0.61 7.98 -22.78
C ASN A 41 -0.07 6.60 -22.42
N ASP A 42 0.08 5.68 -23.37
CA ASP A 42 0.67 4.36 -23.12
C ASP A 42 2.10 4.45 -22.58
N THR A 43 2.87 5.41 -23.10
CA THR A 43 4.26 5.59 -22.66
C THR A 43 4.31 6.19 -21.25
N PHE A 44 3.48 7.17 -20.96
CA PHE A 44 3.37 7.74 -19.61
C PHE A 44 2.77 6.73 -18.62
N GLN A 45 1.78 5.95 -19.04
CA GLN A 45 1.15 4.93 -18.22
C GLN A 45 2.16 3.86 -17.84
N LYS A 46 3.04 3.41 -18.75
CA LYS A 46 4.13 2.49 -18.40
C LYS A 46 5.07 3.02 -17.32
N ILE A 47 5.32 4.33 -17.29
CA ILE A 47 6.13 4.95 -16.25
C ILE A 47 5.38 4.92 -14.91
N VAL A 48 4.10 5.28 -14.91
CA VAL A 48 3.23 5.23 -13.72
C VAL A 48 3.06 3.80 -13.20
N ASP A 49 2.92 2.82 -14.09
CA ASP A 49 2.83 1.41 -13.74
C ASP A 49 4.13 0.95 -13.07
N LEU A 50 5.29 1.34 -13.62
CA LEU A 50 6.60 1.02 -13.03
C LEU A 50 6.75 1.65 -11.64
N THR A 51 6.40 2.92 -11.45
CA THR A 51 6.47 3.56 -10.13
C THR A 51 5.51 2.88 -9.14
N SER A 52 4.32 2.50 -9.59
CA SER A 52 3.34 1.78 -8.75
C SER A 52 3.86 0.39 -8.35
N LEU A 53 4.56 -0.32 -9.24
CA LEU A 53 5.21 -1.61 -8.92
C LEU A 53 6.33 -1.44 -7.88
N LEU A 54 7.11 -0.36 -7.96
CA LEU A 54 8.13 -0.06 -6.95
C LEU A 54 7.50 0.27 -5.58
N GLU A 55 6.38 1.00 -5.57
CA GLU A 55 5.62 1.27 -4.33
C GLU A 55 5.07 -0.02 -3.71
N HIS A 56 4.57 -0.95 -4.53
CA HIS A 56 4.14 -2.27 -4.06
C HIS A 56 5.32 -3.11 -3.53
N GLN A 57 6.50 -3.02 -4.15
CA GLN A 57 7.70 -3.67 -3.64
C GLN A 57 8.07 -3.11 -2.26
N ALA A 58 8.10 -1.79 -2.09
CA ALA A 58 8.37 -1.17 -0.79
C ALA A 58 7.35 -1.59 0.28
N ALA A 59 6.07 -1.69 -0.08
CA ALA A 59 5.03 -2.17 0.82
C ALA A 59 5.26 -3.63 1.25
N LYS A 60 5.79 -4.47 0.36
CA LYS A 60 6.14 -5.87 0.65
C LYS A 60 7.36 -5.98 1.56
N GLU A 61 8.39 -5.17 1.34
CA GLU A 61 9.57 -5.13 2.22
C GLU A 61 9.16 -4.77 3.66
N LEU A 62 8.27 -3.79 3.82
CA LEU A 62 7.68 -3.44 5.13
C LEU A 62 6.79 -4.56 5.72
N GLU A 63 6.14 -5.36 4.87
CA GLU A 63 5.36 -6.51 5.32
C GLU A 63 6.26 -7.62 5.88
N GLU A 64 7.38 -7.89 5.21
CA GLU A 64 8.39 -8.87 5.67
C GLU A 64 9.00 -8.47 7.02
N GLU A 65 9.14 -7.17 7.29
CA GLU A 65 9.56 -6.63 8.59
C GLU A 65 8.45 -6.62 9.66
N GLY A 66 7.20 -6.91 9.29
CA GLY A 66 6.05 -6.93 10.19
C GLY A 66 5.46 -5.55 10.50
N PHE A 67 5.76 -4.52 9.69
CA PHE A 67 5.31 -3.13 9.91
C PHE A 67 3.78 -2.99 9.95
N TRP A 68 3.06 -3.79 9.15
CA TRP A 68 1.60 -3.77 9.05
C TRP A 68 0.89 -4.61 10.11
N LEU A 69 1.63 -5.34 10.97
CA LEU A 69 1.04 -6.20 11.98
C LEU A 69 0.42 -5.39 13.13
N SER A 70 -0.65 -5.93 13.71
CA SER A 70 -1.15 -5.43 15.00
C SER A 70 -0.22 -5.87 16.13
N GLU A 71 -0.27 -5.16 17.25
CA GLU A 71 0.52 -5.52 18.43
C GLU A 71 0.21 -6.95 18.91
N GLU A 72 -1.06 -7.33 18.87
CA GLU A 72 -1.52 -8.65 19.29
C GLU A 72 -0.93 -9.76 18.40
N ARG A 73 -1.02 -9.62 17.07
CA ARG A 73 -0.47 -10.60 16.13
C ARG A 73 1.04 -10.72 16.26
N GLU A 74 1.73 -9.62 16.49
CA GLU A 74 3.17 -9.67 16.69
C GLU A 74 3.53 -10.37 18.00
N ARG A 75 2.79 -10.10 19.09
CA ARG A 75 2.97 -10.78 20.37
C ARG A 75 2.76 -12.28 20.22
N GLU A 76 1.69 -12.69 19.54
CA GLU A 76 1.40 -14.10 19.24
C GLU A 76 2.52 -14.74 18.41
N HIS A 77 2.99 -14.06 17.36
CA HIS A 77 4.10 -14.55 16.55
C HIS A 77 5.38 -14.75 17.36
N ARG A 78 5.72 -13.80 18.24
CA ARG A 78 6.87 -13.93 19.16
C ARG A 78 6.69 -15.11 20.11
N LEU A 79 5.49 -15.30 20.66
CA LEU A 79 5.21 -16.44 21.55
C LEU A 79 5.35 -17.78 20.82
N LEU A 80 4.89 -17.87 19.57
CA LEU A 80 5.04 -19.08 18.75
C LEU A 80 6.52 -19.42 18.49
N LEU A 81 7.34 -18.42 18.16
CA LEU A 81 8.77 -18.61 17.97
C LEU A 81 9.46 -19.08 19.26
N LEU A 82 9.10 -18.48 20.41
CA LEU A 82 9.62 -18.87 21.71
C LEU A 82 9.22 -20.31 22.06
N GLN A 83 7.95 -20.67 21.87
CA GLN A 83 7.45 -22.02 22.12
C GLN A 83 8.13 -23.06 21.23
N GLN A 84 8.37 -22.73 19.95
CA GLN A 84 9.09 -23.60 19.04
C GLN A 84 10.55 -23.79 19.47
N GLN A 85 11.22 -22.73 19.91
CA GLN A 85 12.59 -22.81 20.44
C GLN A 85 12.66 -23.62 21.73
N GLU A 86 11.70 -23.44 22.65
CA GLU A 86 11.58 -24.22 23.87
C GLU A 86 11.43 -25.72 23.57
N GLN A 87 10.48 -26.10 22.72
CA GLN A 87 10.29 -27.50 22.31
C GLN A 87 11.52 -28.11 21.65
N ARG A 88 12.24 -27.32 20.83
CA ARG A 88 13.50 -27.75 20.22
C ARG A 88 14.57 -28.02 21.28
N LEU A 89 14.71 -27.10 22.25
CA LEU A 89 15.69 -27.24 23.32
C LEU A 89 15.36 -28.42 24.22
N GLU A 90 14.10 -28.59 24.63
CA GLU A 90 13.65 -29.73 25.44
C GLU A 90 13.87 -31.07 24.74
N SER A 91 13.52 -31.17 23.45
CA SER A 91 13.74 -32.39 22.67
C SER A 91 15.23 -32.69 22.49
N SER A 92 16.05 -31.66 22.22
CA SER A 92 17.50 -31.81 22.12
C SER A 92 18.15 -32.25 23.44
N TRP A 93 17.66 -31.71 24.56
CA TRP A 93 18.09 -32.04 25.90
C TRP A 93 17.71 -33.48 26.29
N ALA A 94 16.47 -33.88 26.03
CA ALA A 94 15.99 -35.24 26.26
C ALA A 94 16.80 -36.26 25.45
N ALA A 95 17.09 -35.97 24.18
CA ALA A 95 17.94 -36.81 23.34
C ALA A 95 19.39 -36.88 23.85
N ALA A 96 19.96 -35.73 24.23
CA ALA A 96 21.34 -35.64 24.75
C ALA A 96 21.51 -36.41 26.08
N ILE A 97 20.56 -36.28 27.02
CA ILE A 97 20.59 -37.05 28.27
C ILE A 97 20.48 -38.55 27.98
N ALA A 98 19.57 -38.98 27.11
CA ALA A 98 19.40 -40.38 26.79
C ALA A 98 20.70 -40.98 26.20
N ALA A 99 21.35 -40.26 25.28
CA ALA A 99 22.62 -40.65 24.68
C ALA A 99 23.77 -40.70 25.70
N ALA A 100 23.91 -39.66 26.53
CA ALA A 100 24.94 -39.59 27.57
C ALA A 100 24.75 -40.66 28.66
N THR A 101 23.50 -40.98 29.02
CA THR A 101 23.18 -42.03 29.99
C THR A 101 23.50 -43.41 29.44
N ALA A 102 23.23 -43.66 28.16
CA ALA A 102 23.58 -44.91 27.48
C ALA A 102 25.11 -45.10 27.36
N ALA A 103 25.83 -44.03 27.01
CA ALA A 103 27.29 -44.03 26.90
C ALA A 103 28.01 -43.96 28.25
N LYS A 104 27.32 -43.54 29.33
CA LYS A 104 27.87 -43.21 30.65
C LYS A 104 29.05 -42.22 30.57
N ASP A 105 29.00 -41.32 29.60
CA ASP A 105 30.06 -40.36 29.32
C ASP A 105 29.50 -38.94 29.25
N PHE A 106 30.13 -38.04 30.00
CA PHE A 106 29.79 -36.63 30.00
C PHE A 106 30.27 -35.91 28.73
N GLY A 107 31.31 -36.42 28.07
CA GLY A 107 31.81 -35.88 26.80
C GLY A 107 30.74 -35.88 25.69
N VAL A 108 29.86 -36.89 25.69
CA VAL A 108 28.72 -36.99 24.76
C VAL A 108 27.69 -35.89 24.99
N LEU A 109 27.46 -35.47 26.23
CA LEU A 109 26.56 -34.37 26.56
C LEU A 109 27.14 -33.03 26.09
N CYS A 110 28.44 -32.80 26.29
CA CYS A 110 29.12 -31.62 25.77
C CYS A 110 29.10 -31.55 24.24
N ALA A 111 29.22 -32.68 23.54
CA ALA A 111 29.12 -32.74 22.09
C ALA A 111 27.73 -32.35 21.54
N HIS A 112 26.67 -32.52 22.34
CA HIS A 112 25.32 -32.07 21.99
C HIS A 112 25.07 -30.56 22.25
N LEU A 113 25.93 -29.89 23.03
CA LEU A 113 25.87 -28.44 23.28
C LEU A 113 26.55 -27.62 22.18
N GLU A 114 27.45 -28.23 21.39
CA GLU A 114 28.05 -27.55 20.25
C GLU A 114 26.95 -27.21 19.24
N PRO A 115 26.76 -25.93 18.91
CA PRO A 115 25.71 -25.55 17.98
C PRO A 115 26.00 -26.22 16.64
N GLN A 116 24.96 -26.73 15.99
CA GLN A 116 25.00 -27.27 14.61
C GLN A 116 25.55 -26.26 13.57
N THR A 117 25.97 -25.07 13.99
CA THR A 117 26.62 -24.04 13.18
C THR A 117 28.12 -24.26 12.97
N LEU A 118 28.82 -25.09 13.76
CA LEU A 118 30.29 -25.24 13.68
C LEU A 118 30.78 -26.54 13.01
N ASN A 119 29.91 -27.52 12.77
CA ASN A 119 30.24 -28.71 11.98
C ASN A 119 29.00 -29.20 11.21
N PRO A 120 28.79 -28.78 9.95
CA PRO A 120 27.85 -29.47 9.09
C PRO A 120 28.46 -30.84 8.79
N LYS A 121 27.93 -31.90 9.41
CA LYS A 121 28.16 -33.25 8.91
C LYS A 121 27.59 -33.27 7.48
N PRO A 122 28.36 -33.66 6.45
CA PRO A 122 27.90 -33.62 5.06
C PRO A 122 26.98 -34.82 4.84
N SER A 123 25.75 -34.74 5.32
CA SER A 123 24.72 -35.70 4.93
C SER A 123 23.34 -35.07 5.10
N GLU A 124 22.67 -34.99 3.96
CA GLU A 124 21.22 -34.86 3.78
C GLU A 124 20.63 -33.46 3.97
N ALA A 125 20.48 -32.77 2.83
CA ALA A 125 19.40 -31.86 2.46
C ALA A 125 18.43 -31.45 3.59
N GLN A 126 18.88 -30.59 4.49
CA GLN A 126 18.01 -29.85 5.40
C GLN A 126 17.95 -28.41 4.94
N ASP A 127 16.72 -27.90 4.82
CA ASP A 127 16.40 -26.55 4.39
C ASP A 127 17.25 -25.51 5.15
N PRO A 128 17.82 -24.51 4.45
CA PRO A 128 18.70 -23.50 5.06
C PRO A 128 18.01 -22.60 6.10
N ALA A 129 16.70 -22.74 6.30
CA ALA A 129 15.92 -21.98 7.28
C ALA A 129 15.95 -22.58 8.70
N ALA A 130 16.29 -23.86 8.88
CA ALA A 130 16.15 -24.54 10.18
C ALA A 130 17.37 -24.40 11.11
N SER A 131 18.52 -23.96 10.60
CA SER A 131 19.82 -24.07 11.25
C SER A 131 20.39 -22.75 11.81
N SER A 132 19.76 -21.60 11.55
CA SER A 132 20.13 -20.34 12.19
C SER A 132 19.17 -20.03 13.33
N ILE A 133 19.70 -19.80 14.53
CA ILE A 133 18.94 -19.24 15.64
C ILE A 133 18.48 -17.86 15.18
N GLN A 134 17.23 -17.74 14.74
CA GLN A 134 16.66 -16.44 14.40
C GLN A 134 16.60 -15.64 15.70
N ILE A 135 17.54 -14.70 15.86
CA ILE A 135 17.58 -13.81 17.00
C ILE A 135 16.35 -12.92 16.89
N LEU A 136 15.42 -13.05 17.84
CA LEU A 136 14.26 -12.17 17.87
C LEU A 136 14.74 -10.73 18.10
N PRO A 137 14.29 -9.75 17.30
CA PRO A 137 14.60 -8.35 17.55
C PRO A 137 14.00 -7.93 18.90
N SER A 138 14.77 -7.16 19.68
CA SER A 138 14.37 -6.71 21.01
C SER A 138 13.13 -5.82 20.95
N LEU A 139 13.09 -4.92 19.98
CA LEU A 139 12.00 -3.98 19.73
C LEU A 139 11.54 -4.11 18.27
N SER A 140 10.26 -3.89 18.03
CA SER A 140 9.66 -3.73 16.71
C SER A 140 8.99 -2.36 16.61
N TRP A 141 8.94 -1.83 15.39
CA TRP A 141 8.19 -0.63 15.08
C TRP A 141 7.08 -0.97 14.06
N ARG A 142 5.88 -0.44 14.28
CA ARG A 142 4.68 -0.78 13.50
C ARG A 142 3.95 0.48 13.04
N LEU A 143 3.14 0.36 11.99
CA LEU A 143 2.33 1.47 11.48
C LEU A 143 1.44 2.08 12.57
N ASN A 144 0.78 1.24 13.37
CA ASN A 144 -0.17 1.69 14.39
C ASN A 144 0.47 2.51 15.52
N MET A 145 1.81 2.58 15.58
CA MET A 145 2.54 3.42 16.53
C MET A 145 2.73 4.86 16.03
N ILE A 146 2.43 5.14 14.76
CA ILE A 146 2.50 6.48 14.19
C ILE A 146 1.21 7.24 14.56
N PRO A 147 1.29 8.37 15.28
CA PRO A 147 0.11 9.12 15.70
C PRO A 147 -0.60 9.75 14.49
N TYR A 148 -1.93 9.80 14.54
CA TYR A 148 -2.75 10.41 13.51
C TYR A 148 -3.98 11.09 14.11
N GLY A 149 -4.32 12.29 13.60
CA GLY A 149 -5.59 12.96 13.89
C GLY A 149 -5.46 14.48 13.95
N ASP A 150 -6.46 15.18 13.40
CA ASP A 150 -6.51 16.64 13.35
C ASP A 150 -6.43 17.30 14.74
N ASN A 151 -7.04 16.68 15.75
CA ASN A 151 -7.03 17.17 17.14
C ASN A 151 -6.09 16.37 18.07
N SER A 152 -5.18 15.56 17.52
CA SER A 152 -4.26 14.75 18.33
C SER A 152 -3.07 15.57 18.82
N SER A 153 -2.87 15.67 20.13
CA SER A 153 -1.69 16.34 20.71
C SER A 153 -0.38 15.73 20.23
N ASP A 154 -0.38 14.43 19.93
CA ASP A 154 0.83 13.67 19.60
C ASP A 154 1.28 13.93 18.15
N ALA A 155 0.43 14.53 17.32
CA ALA A 155 0.72 14.87 15.93
C ALA A 155 1.18 16.34 15.75
N HIS A 156 1.00 17.20 16.75
CA HIS A 156 1.26 18.64 16.65
C HIS A 156 2.39 19.08 17.57
N ALA A 157 3.56 19.35 16.99
CA ALA A 157 4.69 19.91 17.73
C ALA A 157 4.53 21.43 17.96
N PHE A 158 4.16 22.16 16.89
CA PHE A 158 3.99 23.60 16.88
C PHE A 158 2.76 23.97 16.05
N PRO A 159 2.10 25.11 16.32
CA PRO A 159 0.96 25.54 15.52
C PRO A 159 1.39 25.90 14.09
N THR A 160 0.77 25.27 13.11
CA THR A 160 0.94 25.61 11.68
C THR A 160 0.24 26.94 11.38
N PRO A 161 0.90 27.89 10.68
CA PRO A 161 0.28 29.16 10.34
C PRO A 161 -0.88 28.99 9.35
N SER A 162 -1.92 29.81 9.50
CA SER A 162 -3.19 29.66 8.76
C SER A 162 -3.08 29.76 7.23
N HIS A 163 -2.05 30.44 6.72
CA HIS A 163 -1.84 30.61 5.28
C HIS A 163 -1.10 29.43 4.63
N GLU A 164 -0.58 28.49 5.43
CA GLU A 164 0.00 27.22 4.94
C GLU A 164 -1.00 26.06 4.99
N LEU A 165 -2.13 26.24 5.68
CA LEU A 165 -3.16 25.22 5.76
C LEU A 165 -3.93 25.08 4.43
N PRO A 166 -4.22 23.84 4.00
CA PRO A 166 -5.01 23.61 2.80
C PRO A 166 -6.46 24.08 2.98
N LEU A 167 -7.08 24.54 1.89
CA LEU A 167 -8.48 24.92 1.89
C LEU A 167 -9.39 23.70 1.73
N ARG A 168 -10.48 23.64 2.50
CA ARG A 168 -11.57 22.69 2.28
C ARG A 168 -12.38 23.09 1.04
N ALA A 169 -12.79 22.10 0.25
CA ALA A 169 -13.67 22.33 -0.90
C ALA A 169 -14.95 23.06 -0.45
N PHE A 170 -15.46 23.97 -1.29
CA PHE A 170 -16.66 24.77 -1.01
C PHE A 170 -17.71 24.58 -2.10
N SER A 171 -18.92 24.21 -1.70
CA SER A 171 -20.09 24.11 -2.59
C SER A 171 -21.33 24.64 -1.87
N LEU A 172 -21.95 25.65 -2.48
CA LEU A 172 -23.16 26.29 -1.97
C LEU A 172 -24.07 26.67 -3.14
N SER A 173 -25.26 26.07 -3.18
CA SER A 173 -26.31 26.38 -4.15
C SER A 173 -27.69 26.18 -3.51
N PHE A 174 -28.75 26.57 -4.23
CA PHE A 174 -30.13 26.35 -3.78
C PHE A 174 -30.51 24.86 -3.70
N THR A 175 -29.86 24.00 -4.48
CA THR A 175 -30.22 22.57 -4.59
C THR A 175 -29.32 21.67 -3.76
N SER A 176 -28.05 22.02 -3.59
CA SER A 176 -27.07 21.22 -2.83
C SER A 176 -25.97 22.08 -2.20
N ASN A 177 -25.36 21.57 -1.15
CA ASN A 177 -24.20 22.18 -0.49
C ASN A 177 -23.35 21.11 0.21
N ASN A 178 -22.10 21.43 0.52
CA ASN A 178 -21.19 20.58 1.30
C ASN A 178 -20.90 21.13 2.71
N LEU A 179 -21.71 22.08 3.18
CA LEU A 179 -21.56 22.79 4.45
C LEU A 179 -22.43 22.19 5.57
N SER A 180 -23.53 21.54 5.20
CA SER A 180 -24.49 20.91 6.13
C SER A 180 -23.99 19.63 6.80
N GLY A 181 -22.80 19.15 6.44
CA GLY A 181 -22.19 17.96 7.01
C GLY A 181 -20.68 17.89 6.80
N ASN A 182 -20.06 16.91 7.43
CA ASN A 182 -18.64 16.60 7.26
C ASN A 182 -18.47 15.09 7.05
N TRP A 183 -17.61 14.73 6.10
CA TRP A 183 -17.27 13.34 5.74
C TRP A 183 -16.03 12.83 6.49
N GLY A 184 -15.33 13.71 7.20
CA GLY A 184 -14.06 13.41 7.84
C GLY A 184 -12.92 13.34 6.83
N ASP A 185 -11.80 12.79 7.29
CA ASP A 185 -10.58 12.64 6.49
C ASP A 185 -10.49 11.25 5.88
N TYR A 186 -9.41 10.97 5.15
CA TYR A 186 -9.25 9.69 4.46
C TYR A 186 -9.27 8.48 5.40
N ILE A 187 -8.69 8.63 6.60
CA ILE A 187 -8.60 7.61 7.65
C ILE A 187 -9.78 7.75 8.64
N ASN A 188 -9.89 8.89 9.33
CA ASN A 188 -10.95 9.14 10.30
C ASN A 188 -12.23 9.66 9.63
N ARG A 189 -12.93 8.75 8.95
CA ARG A 189 -14.19 9.05 8.25
C ARG A 189 -15.37 9.17 9.21
N GLN A 190 -16.35 9.98 8.83
CA GLN A 190 -17.59 10.16 9.58
C GLN A 190 -18.80 10.29 8.67
N ASP A 191 -19.96 9.94 9.20
CA ASP A 191 -21.23 10.07 8.50
C ASP A 191 -21.62 11.54 8.34
N ASN A 192 -21.87 11.96 7.10
CA ASN A 192 -22.30 13.31 6.79
C ASN A 192 -23.74 13.62 7.24
N LYS A 193 -24.55 12.61 7.57
CA LYS A 193 -25.91 12.78 8.11
C LYS A 193 -25.93 12.60 9.62
N ASN A 194 -26.75 13.41 10.28
CA ASN A 194 -27.01 13.31 11.71
C ASN A 194 -27.83 12.05 12.05
N ALA A 195 -27.90 11.69 13.34
CA ALA A 195 -28.54 10.46 13.81
C ALA A 195 -30.02 10.31 13.38
N ILE A 196 -30.75 11.42 13.27
CA ILE A 196 -32.19 11.43 12.94
C ILE A 196 -32.44 11.01 11.49
N MET A 197 -31.59 11.43 10.56
CA MET A 197 -31.78 11.18 9.12
C MET A 197 -31.07 9.92 8.62
N ARG A 198 -30.23 9.29 9.44
CA ARG A 198 -29.49 8.07 9.06
C ARG A 198 -30.41 6.90 8.64
N PRO A 199 -31.50 6.59 9.36
CA PRO A 199 -32.40 5.52 8.96
C PRO A 199 -33.09 5.78 7.62
N SER A 200 -33.32 7.05 7.27
CA SER A 200 -33.97 7.48 6.04
C SER A 200 -32.99 7.95 4.95
N ARG A 201 -31.71 7.50 4.99
CA ARG A 201 -30.66 7.94 4.04
C ARG A 201 -31.08 7.83 2.57
N VAL A 202 -31.81 6.78 2.22
CA VAL A 202 -32.30 6.51 0.86
C VAL A 202 -33.15 7.66 0.31
N MET A 203 -33.80 8.44 1.17
CA MET A 203 -34.60 9.61 0.76
C MET A 203 -33.74 10.80 0.32
N PHE A 204 -32.44 10.79 0.58
CA PHE A 204 -31.49 11.87 0.28
C PHE A 204 -30.49 11.49 -0.81
N THR A 205 -30.84 10.52 -1.65
CA THR A 205 -29.99 10.02 -2.75
C THR A 205 -30.83 9.88 -4.01
N ASP A 206 -30.33 10.40 -5.14
CA ASP A 206 -30.98 10.19 -6.44
C ASP A 206 -30.87 8.72 -6.90
N VAL A 207 -29.78 8.05 -6.53
CA VAL A 207 -29.50 6.64 -6.83
C VAL A 207 -29.03 5.95 -5.55
N PHE A 208 -29.62 4.80 -5.23
CA PHE A 208 -29.26 3.99 -4.06
C PHE A 208 -28.94 2.55 -4.48
N ILE A 209 -27.72 2.10 -4.16
CA ILE A 209 -27.28 0.71 -4.36
C ILE A 209 -27.20 0.06 -2.95
N PRO A 210 -28.10 -0.89 -2.62
CA PRO A 210 -28.12 -1.54 -1.31
C PRO A 210 -26.93 -2.50 -1.11
N PRO A 211 -26.57 -2.83 0.15
CA PRO A 211 -25.55 -3.83 0.43
C PRO A 211 -26.04 -5.23 0.05
N THR A 212 -25.10 -6.08 -0.38
CA THR A 212 -25.32 -7.53 -0.45
C THR A 212 -25.24 -8.09 0.96
N LYS A 213 -26.24 -8.90 1.35
CA LYS A 213 -26.31 -9.56 2.66
C LYS A 213 -26.41 -11.06 2.50
#